data_AF-A0A519W0E2-F1
#
_entry.id   AF-A0A519W0E2-F1
#
_cell.length_a   1.000
_cell.length_b   1.000
_cell.length_c   1.000
_cell.angle_alpha   90.00
_cell.angle_beta   90.00
_cell.angle_gamma   90.00
#
_symmetry.space_group_name_H-M   'P 1'
#
loop_
_entity.id
_entity.type
_entity.pdbx_description
1 polymer ?
#
loop_
_entity_poly.entity_id
_entity_poly.type
_entity_poly.pdbx_seq_one_letter_code
_entity_poly.pdbx_strand_id
1 'polypeptide(L)'
;MIIEKIMKKIYLILLTGLLFSVSGCKKYLDVNTNPNAPQTVTANLYLSPMIHWMVTAPQYDGRFIGRYTQNWTSTSAGTTWDLQGYDPASDNGAELWRDVYWSFGQNLVDMNTKAEAEQRWDLLGVGQILKAWGWQALTDVHGEIIVKQAIDPTKYLFDYDTQEYAYQEVQRLLTAAIANLARTDGAVDAAFLGKTDILYKGDRAKWTKLAYGMLALNLNHYSNKAGYKPDDVIAAVDKSFASNADDALMAYPGITGNDDRNFLGPTRGNMQTYRQTPFIVNLMNGTQFTGVVDPRMSRMLSPAPDGVYRGIVTGAGTAAFTASQLPNNLWNIASIAAPAANTQGRYIFSDKCKLPVMTYAQLQFIKAEAAFKKGDKATALTAYT
;
A
#
# COMPACT_ATOMS: atom_id res chain seq x y z
N MET A 1 50.81 14.56 71.15
CA MET A 1 49.88 15.71 71.06
C MET A 1 49.89 16.43 69.70
N ILE A 2 51.06 16.75 69.09
CA ILE A 2 51.11 17.42 67.76
C ILE A 2 50.68 16.46 66.62
N ILE A 3 51.14 15.21 66.66
CA ILE A 3 50.85 14.19 65.63
C ILE A 3 49.35 13.87 65.56
N GLU A 4 48.66 13.76 66.70
CA GLU A 4 47.21 13.52 66.73
C GLU A 4 46.39 14.68 66.15
N LYS A 5 46.81 15.93 66.35
CA LYS A 5 46.16 17.09 65.76
C LYS A 5 46.36 17.14 64.24
N ILE A 6 47.51 16.71 63.74
CA ILE A 6 47.81 16.61 62.29
C ILE A 6 46.97 15.49 61.67
N MET A 7 46.92 14.32 62.30
CA MET A 7 46.09 13.19 61.84
C MET A 7 44.60 13.55 61.80
N LYS A 8 44.04 14.22 62.83
CA LYS A 8 42.64 14.68 62.82
C LYS A 8 42.33 15.65 61.67
N LYS A 9 43.28 16.52 61.30
CA LYS A 9 43.14 17.41 60.14
C LYS A 9 43.20 16.66 58.82
N ILE A 10 44.07 15.65 58.70
CA ILE A 10 44.16 14.79 57.51
C ILE A 10 42.87 13.98 57.33
N TYR A 11 42.31 13.40 58.39
CA TYR A 11 41.03 12.70 58.32
C TYR A 11 39.89 13.63 57.91
N LEU A 12 39.86 14.87 58.42
CA LEU A 12 38.82 15.84 58.03
C LEU A 12 38.95 16.24 56.55
N ILE A 13 40.16 16.45 56.06
CA ILE A 13 40.43 16.78 54.64
C ILE A 13 40.03 15.61 53.73
N LEU A 14 40.38 14.38 54.11
CA LEU A 14 40.00 13.16 53.38
C LEU A 14 38.48 12.96 53.37
N LEU A 15 37.79 13.23 54.49
CA LEU A 15 36.35 13.12 54.58
C LEU A 15 35.64 14.18 53.73
N THR A 16 36.14 15.42 53.71
CA THR A 16 35.62 16.47 52.81
C THR A 16 35.90 16.15 51.35
N GLY A 17 37.08 15.62 51.00
CA GLY A 17 37.39 15.20 49.63
C GLY A 17 36.49 14.07 49.14
N LEU A 18 36.13 13.14 50.03
CA LEU A 18 35.20 12.05 49.74
C LEU A 18 33.74 12.53 49.57
N LEU A 19 33.34 13.61 50.23
CA LEU A 19 32.01 14.21 50.08
C LEU A 19 31.83 14.94 48.74
N PHE A 20 32.92 15.47 48.14
CA PHE A 20 32.88 16.13 46.83
C PHE A 20 33.01 15.15 45.65
N SER A 21 33.47 13.91 45.85
CA SER A 21 33.56 12.90 44.79
C SER A 21 32.25 12.16 44.50
N VAL A 22 31.22 12.33 45.33
CA VAL A 22 29.89 11.71 45.15
C VAL A 22 28.88 12.60 44.42
N SER A 23 29.20 13.85 44.12
CA SER A 23 28.39 14.71 43.23
C SER A 23 28.67 14.41 41.75
N GLY A 24 28.81 13.13 41.41
CA GLY A 24 28.99 12.66 40.05
C GLY A 24 27.80 13.08 39.19
N CYS A 25 28.11 13.60 38.01
CA CYS A 25 27.18 14.12 37.01
C CYS A 25 26.17 13.07 36.51
N LYS A 26 25.14 12.73 37.30
CA LYS A 26 24.05 11.84 36.84
C LYS A 26 23.44 12.31 35.52
N LYS A 27 23.31 13.62 35.33
CA LYS A 27 22.79 14.23 34.09
C LYS A 27 23.73 14.16 32.88
N TYR A 28 25.06 14.04 33.07
CA TYR A 28 25.99 13.95 31.94
C TYR A 28 26.03 12.53 31.35
N LEU A 29 25.70 11.52 32.16
CA LEU A 29 25.63 10.12 31.73
C LEU A 29 24.23 9.74 31.22
N ASP A 30 23.22 10.56 31.47
CA ASP A 30 21.83 10.39 31.00
C ASP A 30 21.62 11.07 29.63
N VAL A 31 22.49 10.74 28.67
CA VAL A 31 22.50 11.28 27.28
C VAL A 31 22.01 10.26 26.24
N ASN A 32 21.52 9.10 26.70
CA ASN A 32 21.01 8.04 25.82
C ASN A 32 19.57 8.29 25.33
N THR A 33 18.97 9.43 25.69
CA THR A 33 17.74 9.89 25.07
C THR A 33 18.08 10.78 23.89
N ASN A 34 17.64 10.41 22.68
CA ASN A 34 17.85 11.23 21.50
C ASN A 34 16.99 12.50 21.61
N PRO A 35 17.58 13.70 21.80
CA PRO A 35 16.79 14.92 21.95
C PRO A 35 16.12 15.34 20.63
N ASN A 36 16.55 14.77 19.49
CA ASN A 36 16.06 15.10 18.16
C ASN A 36 14.91 14.19 17.70
N ALA A 37 14.60 13.11 18.42
CA ALA A 37 13.53 12.18 18.07
C ALA A 37 12.57 11.98 19.27
N PRO A 38 11.24 12.02 19.03
CA PRO A 38 10.28 11.74 20.09
C PRO A 38 10.50 10.33 20.61
N GLN A 39 10.63 10.20 21.93
CA GLN A 39 10.82 8.89 22.59
C GLN A 39 9.53 8.07 22.60
N THR A 40 8.38 8.75 22.54
CA THR A 40 7.08 8.14 22.36
C THR A 40 6.19 9.07 21.55
N VAL A 41 5.38 8.51 20.68
CA VAL A 41 4.37 9.25 19.91
C VAL A 41 2.99 8.66 20.23
N THR A 42 1.97 9.50 20.13
CA THR A 42 0.59 9.05 20.33
C THR A 42 0.19 8.10 19.18
N ALA A 43 -0.62 7.10 19.48
CA ALA A 43 -0.84 5.97 18.58
C ALA A 43 -1.35 6.38 17.19
N ASN A 44 -2.19 7.41 17.08
CA ASN A 44 -2.72 7.82 15.78
C ASN A 44 -1.64 8.42 14.84
N LEU A 45 -0.50 8.91 15.33
CA LEU A 45 0.53 9.56 14.51
C LEU A 45 1.24 8.59 13.56
N TYR A 46 1.19 7.28 13.83
CA TYR A 46 1.69 6.25 12.92
C TYR A 46 0.83 6.10 11.67
N LEU A 47 -0.44 6.51 11.71
CA LEU A 47 -1.45 6.09 10.73
C LEU A 47 -1.25 6.73 9.34
N SER A 48 -1.04 8.04 9.24
CA SER A 48 -0.95 8.72 7.92
C SER A 48 0.15 8.14 7.03
N PRO A 49 1.40 7.95 7.52
CA PRO A 49 2.46 7.33 6.72
C PRO A 49 2.11 5.90 6.28
N MET A 50 1.48 5.10 7.13
CA MET A 50 1.09 3.74 6.76
C MET A 50 -0.03 3.71 5.71
N ILE A 51 -1.03 4.60 5.81
CA ILE A 51 -2.06 4.75 4.76
C ILE A 51 -1.41 5.20 3.44
N HIS A 52 -0.44 6.11 3.49
CA HIS A 52 0.30 6.53 2.28
C HIS A 52 0.96 5.33 1.58
N TRP A 53 1.68 4.51 2.32
CA TRP A 53 2.37 3.35 1.76
C TRP A 53 1.42 2.22 1.35
N MET A 54 0.26 2.07 2.02
CA MET A 54 -0.81 1.17 1.58
C MET A 54 -1.23 1.42 0.12
N VAL A 55 -1.24 2.69 -0.31
CA VAL A 55 -1.66 3.05 -1.67
C VAL A 55 -0.47 3.15 -2.62
N THR A 56 0.66 3.64 -2.12
CA THR A 56 1.83 4.01 -2.94
C THR A 56 2.74 2.81 -3.23
N ALA A 57 2.94 1.89 -2.29
CA ALA A 57 3.82 0.74 -2.48
C ALA A 57 3.39 -0.14 -3.67
N PRO A 58 2.09 -0.46 -3.87
CA PRO A 58 1.64 -1.16 -5.07
C PRO A 58 1.97 -0.45 -6.38
N GLN A 59 2.13 0.87 -6.39
CA GLN A 59 2.43 1.62 -7.62
C GLN A 59 3.88 1.50 -8.02
N TYR A 60 4.80 1.44 -7.06
CA TYR A 60 6.23 1.23 -7.32
C TYR A 60 6.45 -0.08 -8.05
N ASP A 61 5.94 -1.18 -7.47
CA ASP A 61 6.05 -2.53 -8.04
C ASP A 61 5.13 -2.71 -9.24
N GLY A 62 3.97 -2.03 -9.22
CA GLY A 62 2.99 -1.99 -10.30
C GLY A 62 3.58 -1.54 -11.63
N ARG A 63 4.59 -0.67 -11.66
CA ARG A 63 5.32 -0.30 -12.90
C ARG A 63 5.89 -1.51 -13.62
N PHE A 64 6.33 -2.51 -12.87
CA PHE A 64 6.89 -3.75 -13.40
C PHE A 64 5.79 -4.79 -13.64
N ILE A 65 4.86 -4.98 -12.68
CA ILE A 65 3.72 -5.91 -12.82
C ILE A 65 2.83 -5.54 -14.02
N GLY A 66 2.70 -4.25 -14.33
CA GLY A 66 1.99 -3.76 -15.52
C GLY A 66 2.57 -4.25 -16.84
N ARG A 67 3.84 -4.66 -16.84
CA ARG A 67 4.53 -5.30 -17.99
C ARG A 67 4.23 -6.78 -18.06
N TYR A 68 4.14 -7.44 -16.91
CA TYR A 68 3.74 -8.83 -16.82
C TYR A 68 2.31 -9.06 -17.28
N THR A 69 1.41 -8.16 -16.84
CA THR A 69 0.00 -8.13 -17.27
C THR A 69 -0.19 -7.50 -18.66
N GLN A 70 0.90 -7.07 -19.30
CA GLN A 70 0.91 -6.44 -20.63
C GLN A 70 -0.01 -5.22 -20.76
N ASN A 71 -0.29 -4.50 -19.67
CA ASN A 71 -0.99 -3.21 -19.77
C ASN A 71 -0.08 -2.15 -20.40
N TRP A 72 1.22 -2.19 -20.11
CA TRP A 72 2.23 -1.32 -20.71
C TRP A 72 3.56 -2.05 -20.85
N THR A 73 4.46 -1.46 -21.65
CA THR A 73 5.80 -1.97 -21.92
C THR A 73 6.80 -0.82 -21.99
N SER A 74 8.10 -1.12 -21.97
CA SER A 74 9.14 -0.12 -22.12
C SER A 74 9.32 0.26 -23.59
N THR A 75 9.80 1.48 -23.83
CA THR A 75 10.31 1.90 -25.14
C THR A 75 11.62 1.20 -25.53
N SER A 76 12.33 0.61 -24.57
CA SER A 76 13.56 -0.16 -24.81
C SER A 76 13.24 -1.61 -25.13
N ALA A 77 13.92 -2.18 -26.12
CA ALA A 77 13.79 -3.59 -26.46
C ALA A 77 14.52 -4.49 -25.44
N GLY A 78 14.04 -5.72 -25.27
CA GLY A 78 14.76 -6.80 -24.57
C GLY A 78 15.03 -6.59 -23.08
N THR A 79 14.36 -5.65 -22.42
CA THR A 79 14.55 -5.43 -20.98
C THR A 79 13.96 -6.59 -20.15
N THR A 80 14.58 -6.91 -19.02
CA THR A 80 14.26 -8.07 -18.16
C THR A 80 12.76 -8.23 -17.88
N TRP A 81 12.08 -7.17 -17.40
CA TRP A 81 10.67 -7.27 -17.01
C TRP A 81 9.68 -7.38 -18.18
N ASP A 82 10.02 -6.90 -19.39
CA ASP A 82 9.19 -7.17 -20.58
C ASP A 82 9.31 -8.65 -21.00
N LEU A 83 10.46 -9.25 -20.73
CA LEU A 83 10.75 -10.67 -20.95
C LEU A 83 10.28 -11.55 -19.77
N GLN A 84 9.44 -11.02 -18.88
CA GLN A 84 8.89 -11.75 -17.72
C GLN A 84 9.96 -12.26 -16.73
N GLY A 85 11.11 -11.58 -16.66
CA GLY A 85 12.18 -11.87 -15.71
C GLY A 85 12.27 -10.83 -14.59
N TYR A 86 13.20 -11.06 -13.66
CA TYR A 86 13.51 -10.14 -12.55
C TYR A 86 14.99 -9.70 -12.62
N ASP A 87 15.29 -8.50 -12.12
CA ASP A 87 16.66 -8.01 -12.03
C ASP A 87 17.34 -8.57 -10.77
N PRO A 88 18.37 -9.42 -10.88
CA PRO A 88 19.06 -9.97 -9.71
C PRO A 88 19.83 -8.88 -8.96
N ALA A 89 19.90 -9.00 -7.64
CA ALA A 89 20.56 -8.03 -6.75
C ALA A 89 20.04 -6.58 -6.93
N SER A 90 18.74 -6.44 -7.16
CA SER A 90 18.05 -5.16 -7.33
C SER A 90 16.86 -5.08 -6.38
N ASP A 91 16.58 -3.89 -5.85
CA ASP A 91 15.36 -3.57 -5.11
C ASP A 91 14.19 -3.20 -6.04
N ASN A 92 14.38 -3.25 -7.36
CA ASN A 92 13.29 -3.05 -8.32
C ASN A 92 12.21 -4.12 -8.14
N GLY A 93 10.99 -3.69 -7.84
CA GLY A 93 9.87 -4.61 -7.60
C GLY A 93 9.81 -5.18 -6.18
N ALA A 94 10.54 -4.61 -5.23
CA ALA A 94 10.58 -5.02 -3.83
C ALA A 94 9.99 -3.97 -2.85
N GLU A 95 9.26 -2.97 -3.35
CA GLU A 95 8.71 -1.89 -2.53
C GLU A 95 7.68 -2.43 -1.53
N LEU A 96 6.75 -3.29 -2.00
CA LEU A 96 5.74 -3.92 -1.15
C LEU A 96 6.41 -4.70 0.00
N TRP A 97 7.44 -5.49 -0.33
CA TRP A 97 8.21 -6.25 0.67
C TRP A 97 8.77 -5.34 1.75
N ARG A 98 9.46 -4.28 1.33
CA ARG A 98 10.03 -3.31 2.25
C ARG A 98 8.93 -2.66 3.08
N ASP A 99 7.86 -2.15 2.49
CA ASP A 99 6.90 -1.35 3.24
C ASP A 99 6.05 -2.18 4.22
N VAL A 100 5.80 -3.46 3.92
CA VAL A 100 5.08 -4.34 4.84
C VAL A 100 5.96 -4.77 6.01
N TYR A 101 7.24 -5.13 5.79
CA TYR A 101 8.14 -5.55 6.86
C TYR A 101 8.83 -4.42 7.61
N TRP A 102 9.04 -3.27 6.96
CA TRP A 102 9.80 -2.13 7.51
C TRP A 102 8.89 -0.94 7.83
N SER A 103 8.26 -0.34 6.82
CA SER A 103 7.47 0.89 7.00
C SER A 103 6.26 0.65 7.90
N PHE A 104 5.60 -0.50 7.75
CA PHE A 104 4.56 -0.99 8.65
C PHE A 104 5.25 -1.68 9.82
N GLY A 105 5.82 -2.87 9.61
CA GLY A 105 6.77 -3.50 10.52
C GLY A 105 6.51 -3.26 12.02
N GLN A 106 7.54 -2.76 12.70
CA GLN A 106 7.44 -2.42 14.12
C GLN A 106 6.54 -1.20 14.41
N ASN A 107 6.35 -0.28 13.45
CA ASN A 107 5.46 0.87 13.62
C ASN A 107 4.00 0.42 13.81
N LEU A 108 3.56 -0.54 13.01
CA LEU A 108 2.22 -1.09 13.07
C LEU A 108 2.01 -1.94 14.33
N VAL A 109 3.04 -2.69 14.75
CA VAL A 109 3.03 -3.43 16.03
C VAL A 109 2.86 -2.46 17.19
N ASP A 110 3.71 -1.43 17.28
CA ASP A 110 3.65 -0.46 18.38
C ASP A 110 2.33 0.34 18.37
N MET A 111 1.84 0.76 17.20
CA MET A 111 0.52 1.41 17.09
C MET A 111 -0.60 0.53 17.63
N ASN A 112 -0.64 -0.75 17.25
CA ASN A 112 -1.67 -1.67 17.70
C ASN A 112 -1.58 -1.96 19.21
N THR A 113 -0.37 -2.15 19.73
CA THR A 113 -0.14 -2.34 21.17
C THR A 113 -0.61 -1.14 21.98
N LYS A 114 -0.29 0.09 21.54
CA LYS A 114 -0.78 1.31 22.18
C LYS A 114 -2.30 1.44 22.08
N ALA A 115 -2.86 1.21 20.89
CA ALA A 115 -4.30 1.31 20.67
C ALA A 115 -5.07 0.33 21.58
N GLU A 116 -4.58 -0.90 21.74
CA GLU A 116 -5.17 -1.88 22.65
C GLU A 116 -5.06 -1.45 24.12
N ALA A 117 -3.87 -1.02 24.57
CA ALA A 117 -3.65 -0.55 25.94
C ALA A 117 -4.51 0.68 26.30
N GLU A 118 -4.71 1.57 25.34
CA GLU A 118 -5.53 2.77 25.47
C GLU A 118 -7.02 2.52 25.17
N GLN A 119 -7.41 1.27 24.90
CA GLN A 119 -8.76 0.86 24.52
C GLN A 119 -9.34 1.67 23.34
N ARG A 120 -8.48 2.04 22.40
CA ARG A 120 -8.79 2.66 21.11
C ARG A 120 -9.13 1.60 20.07
N TRP A 121 -10.29 0.97 20.23
CA TRP A 121 -10.75 -0.12 19.36
C TRP A 121 -10.94 0.32 17.91
N ASP A 122 -11.26 1.59 17.69
CA ASP A 122 -11.31 2.23 16.39
C ASP A 122 -9.95 2.20 15.68
N LEU A 123 -8.90 2.70 16.33
CA LEU A 123 -7.55 2.70 15.76
C LEU A 123 -7.00 1.28 15.62
N LEU A 124 -7.24 0.41 16.61
CA LEU A 124 -6.82 -0.99 16.55
C LEU A 124 -7.46 -1.72 15.37
N GLY A 125 -8.75 -1.49 15.11
CA GLY A 125 -9.44 -2.06 13.96
C GLY A 125 -8.83 -1.59 12.63
N VAL A 126 -8.50 -0.31 12.49
CA VAL A 126 -7.80 0.20 11.29
C VAL A 126 -6.40 -0.42 11.15
N GLY A 127 -5.63 -0.53 12.23
CA GLY A 127 -4.32 -1.16 12.19
C GLY A 127 -4.37 -2.65 11.82
N GLN A 128 -5.42 -3.36 12.23
CA GLN A 128 -5.65 -4.75 11.81
C GLN A 128 -5.98 -4.85 10.31
N ILE A 129 -6.71 -3.88 9.74
CA ILE A 129 -6.95 -3.79 8.29
C ILE A 129 -5.64 -3.55 7.54
N LEU A 130 -4.80 -2.63 8.00
CA LEU A 130 -3.48 -2.37 7.39
C LEU A 130 -2.60 -3.62 7.40
N LYS A 131 -2.59 -4.37 8.51
CA LYS A 131 -1.83 -5.62 8.61
C LYS A 131 -2.36 -6.68 7.66
N ALA A 132 -3.69 -6.83 7.59
CA ALA A 132 -4.35 -7.75 6.67
C ALA A 132 -4.04 -7.40 5.20
N TRP A 133 -4.12 -6.12 4.83
CA TRP A 133 -3.74 -5.66 3.50
C TRP A 133 -2.29 -6.00 3.17
N GLY A 134 -1.36 -5.80 4.11
CA GLY A 134 0.06 -6.08 3.89
C GLY A 134 0.33 -7.55 3.59
N TRP A 135 -0.26 -8.46 4.39
CA TRP A 135 -0.14 -9.90 4.15
C TRP A 135 -0.80 -10.35 2.86
N GLN A 136 -1.98 -9.82 2.54
CA GLN A 136 -2.67 -10.08 1.29
C GLN A 136 -1.79 -9.66 0.09
N ALA A 137 -1.37 -8.39 0.06
CA ALA A 137 -0.61 -7.84 -1.06
C ALA A 137 0.73 -8.56 -1.27
N LEU A 138 1.44 -8.91 -0.20
CA LEU A 138 2.70 -9.65 -0.32
C LEU A 138 2.50 -11.06 -0.83
N THR A 139 1.57 -11.82 -0.24
CA THR A 139 1.42 -13.23 -0.60
C THR A 139 0.86 -13.37 -2.02
N ASP A 140 0.08 -12.39 -2.50
CA ASP A 140 -0.40 -12.35 -3.89
C ASP A 140 0.74 -12.22 -4.91
N VAL A 141 1.82 -11.53 -4.56
CA VAL A 141 2.98 -11.31 -5.45
C VAL A 141 4.06 -12.38 -5.25
N HIS A 142 4.30 -12.81 -4.01
CA HIS A 142 5.47 -13.61 -3.64
C HIS A 142 5.16 -15.07 -3.30
N GLY A 143 3.89 -15.45 -3.16
CA GLY A 143 3.54 -16.79 -2.67
C GLY A 143 3.81 -16.91 -1.17
N GLU A 144 4.69 -17.81 -0.76
CA GLU A 144 5.10 -17.95 0.64
C GLU A 144 5.79 -16.69 1.18
N ILE A 145 5.46 -16.32 2.42
CA ILE A 145 5.97 -15.11 3.10
C ILE A 145 6.14 -15.37 4.60
N ILE A 146 6.88 -14.53 5.31
CA ILE A 146 7.04 -14.65 6.77
C ILE A 146 5.85 -13.99 7.48
N VAL A 147 5.05 -14.77 8.21
CA VAL A 147 3.89 -14.24 8.96
C VAL A 147 4.02 -14.50 10.45
N LYS A 148 4.19 -15.78 10.86
CA LYS A 148 4.24 -16.19 12.28
C LYS A 148 5.41 -15.58 13.02
N GLN A 149 6.56 -15.52 12.36
CA GLN A 149 7.82 -15.08 12.95
C GLN A 149 8.13 -13.61 12.61
N ALA A 150 7.26 -12.94 11.84
CA ALA A 150 7.50 -11.60 11.36
C ALA A 150 7.60 -10.60 12.52
N ILE A 151 8.59 -9.70 12.44
CA ILE A 151 8.75 -8.56 13.36
C ILE A 151 9.04 -9.03 14.80
N ASP A 152 9.62 -10.23 14.96
CA ASP A 152 10.18 -10.69 16.23
C ASP A 152 11.62 -10.16 16.39
N PRO A 153 11.87 -9.21 17.32
CA PRO A 153 13.19 -8.61 17.49
C PRO A 153 14.22 -9.57 18.06
N THR A 154 13.82 -10.76 18.52
CA THR A 154 14.73 -11.79 19.05
C THR A 154 15.25 -12.73 17.96
N LYS A 155 14.71 -12.63 16.74
CA LYS A 155 15.06 -13.49 15.61
C LYS A 155 15.93 -12.75 14.59
N TYR A 156 16.86 -13.49 14.01
CA TYR A 156 17.72 -13.05 12.90
C TYR A 156 17.60 -13.95 11.66
N LEU A 157 16.82 -15.03 11.79
CA LEU A 157 16.50 -16.02 10.77
C LEU A 157 15.00 -16.29 10.88
N PHE A 158 14.32 -16.34 9.74
CA PHE A 158 12.87 -16.41 9.67
C PHE A 158 12.44 -17.52 8.71
N ASP A 159 11.48 -18.32 9.15
CA ASP A 159 10.84 -19.33 8.32
C ASP A 159 9.70 -18.71 7.51
N TYR A 160 9.56 -19.18 6.26
CA TYR A 160 8.45 -18.80 5.40
C TYR A 160 7.22 -19.62 5.76
N ASP A 161 6.07 -18.95 5.83
CA ASP A 161 4.76 -19.56 5.98
C ASP A 161 4.11 -19.75 4.60
N THR A 162 3.24 -20.75 4.49
CA THR A 162 2.50 -21.02 3.25
C THR A 162 1.56 -19.86 2.91
N GLN A 163 1.31 -19.65 1.61
CA GLN A 163 0.29 -18.69 1.15
C GLN A 163 -1.10 -18.97 1.76
N GLU A 164 -1.45 -20.25 1.96
CA GLU A 164 -2.69 -20.63 2.64
C GLU A 164 -2.76 -20.08 4.08
N TYR A 165 -1.66 -20.18 4.84
CA TYR A 165 -1.60 -19.62 6.19
C TYR A 165 -1.70 -18.09 6.16
N ALA A 166 -1.02 -17.43 5.22
CA ALA A 166 -1.11 -15.98 5.05
C ALA A 166 -2.56 -15.54 4.79
N TYR A 167 -3.28 -16.20 3.88
CA TYR A 167 -4.70 -15.91 3.63
C TYR A 167 -5.61 -16.14 4.85
N GLN A 168 -5.38 -17.20 5.62
CA GLN A 168 -6.15 -17.44 6.85
C GLN A 168 -5.88 -16.35 7.90
N GLU A 169 -4.64 -15.88 8.02
CA GLU A 169 -4.31 -14.77 8.91
C GLU A 169 -4.95 -13.45 8.45
N VAL A 170 -5.02 -13.19 7.14
CA VAL A 170 -5.78 -12.06 6.57
C VAL A 170 -7.24 -12.11 7.01
N GLN A 171 -7.92 -13.26 6.84
CA GLN A 171 -9.32 -13.42 7.26
C GLN A 171 -9.52 -13.21 8.76
N ARG A 172 -8.60 -13.74 9.59
CA ARG A 172 -8.63 -13.57 11.04
C ARG A 172 -8.50 -12.10 11.44
N LEU A 173 -7.54 -11.39 10.84
CA LEU A 173 -7.30 -9.96 11.10
C LEU A 173 -8.48 -9.10 10.65
N LEU A 174 -9.05 -9.33 9.48
CA LEU A 174 -10.22 -8.59 9.00
C LEU A 174 -11.45 -8.84 9.87
N THR A 175 -11.66 -10.08 10.33
CA THR A 175 -12.76 -10.42 11.25
C THR A 175 -12.60 -9.69 12.58
N ALA A 176 -11.38 -9.68 13.14
CA ALA A 176 -11.07 -8.93 14.36
C ALA A 176 -11.25 -7.43 14.17
N ALA A 177 -10.84 -6.89 13.02
CA ALA A 177 -10.98 -5.48 12.69
C ALA A 177 -12.45 -5.05 12.64
N ILE A 178 -13.31 -5.83 11.96
CA ILE A 178 -14.75 -5.59 11.88
C ILE A 178 -15.37 -5.57 13.28
N ALA A 179 -15.01 -6.54 14.14
CA ALA A 179 -15.49 -6.59 15.51
C ALA A 179 -15.04 -5.36 16.32
N ASN A 180 -13.76 -4.96 16.20
CA ASN A 180 -13.21 -3.81 16.89
C ASN A 180 -13.81 -2.47 16.42
N LEU A 181 -14.03 -2.30 15.12
CA LEU A 181 -14.65 -1.10 14.57
C LEU A 181 -16.12 -0.93 15.00
N ALA A 182 -16.81 -2.04 15.29
CA ALA A 182 -18.18 -2.05 15.80
C ALA A 182 -18.28 -1.68 17.29
N ARG A 183 -17.17 -1.68 18.05
CA ARG A 183 -17.15 -1.32 19.47
C ARG A 183 -17.44 0.16 19.67
N THR A 184 -18.13 0.48 20.76
CA THR A 184 -18.46 1.85 21.16
C THR A 184 -18.02 2.17 22.59
N ASP A 185 -17.33 1.23 23.23
CA ASP A 185 -16.78 1.33 24.57
C ASP A 185 -15.28 1.69 24.55
N GLY A 186 -14.65 1.72 25.72
CA GLY A 186 -13.28 2.19 25.86
C GLY A 186 -13.17 3.67 25.52
N ALA A 187 -12.20 4.01 24.69
CA ALA A 187 -11.89 5.40 24.35
C ALA A 187 -11.98 5.68 22.85
N VAL A 188 -12.83 4.91 22.15
CA VAL A 188 -13.20 5.14 20.76
C VAL A 188 -13.61 6.60 20.53
N ASP A 189 -12.96 7.27 19.58
CA ASP A 189 -13.20 8.67 19.24
C ASP A 189 -12.86 8.95 17.77
N ALA A 190 -13.89 9.22 16.97
CA ALA A 190 -13.74 9.52 15.56
C ALA A 190 -12.89 10.77 15.29
N ALA A 191 -12.89 11.76 16.20
CA ALA A 191 -12.05 12.95 16.06
C ALA A 191 -10.57 12.61 16.32
N PHE A 192 -10.29 11.70 17.24
CA PHE A 192 -8.94 11.21 17.48
C PHE A 192 -8.41 10.44 16.27
N LEU A 193 -9.18 9.49 15.72
CA LEU A 193 -8.81 8.74 14.52
C LEU A 193 -8.67 9.67 13.30
N GLY A 194 -9.62 10.59 13.11
CA GLY A 194 -9.70 11.46 11.94
C GLY A 194 -8.57 12.48 11.79
N LYS A 195 -7.78 12.73 12.85
CA LYS A 195 -6.62 13.63 12.77
C LYS A 195 -5.54 13.13 11.80
N THR A 196 -5.38 11.82 11.69
CA THR A 196 -4.30 11.19 10.90
C THR A 196 -4.81 10.13 9.93
N ASP A 197 -6.10 9.78 10.00
CA ASP A 197 -6.74 9.03 8.93
C ASP A 197 -6.89 9.90 7.67
N ILE A 198 -5.95 9.73 6.74
CA ILE A 198 -5.96 10.45 5.46
C ILE A 198 -6.90 9.84 4.42
N LEU A 199 -7.49 8.67 4.68
CA LEU A 199 -8.40 7.97 3.76
C LEU A 199 -9.87 8.29 4.03
N TYR A 200 -10.33 8.06 5.27
CA TYR A 200 -11.74 8.17 5.65
C TYR A 200 -12.01 9.18 6.77
N LYS A 201 -11.00 9.91 7.22
CA LYS A 201 -11.15 11.02 8.18
C LYS A 201 -11.87 10.60 9.47
N GLY A 202 -11.65 9.37 9.92
CA GLY A 202 -12.25 8.82 11.14
C GLY A 202 -13.60 8.14 10.95
N ASP A 203 -14.10 8.04 9.71
CA ASP A 203 -15.34 7.32 9.41
C ASP A 203 -15.14 5.80 9.51
N ARG A 204 -15.47 5.27 10.70
CA ARG A 204 -15.36 3.83 11.00
C ARG A 204 -16.28 2.97 10.15
N ALA A 205 -17.44 3.49 9.72
CA ALA A 205 -18.35 2.72 8.89
C ALA A 205 -17.73 2.44 7.51
N LYS A 206 -17.00 3.42 6.96
CA LYS A 206 -16.24 3.21 5.71
C LYS A 206 -15.08 2.24 5.87
N TRP A 207 -14.36 2.29 6.99
CA TRP A 207 -13.35 1.27 7.31
C TRP A 207 -13.95 -0.14 7.42
N THR A 208 -15.11 -0.28 8.05
CA THR A 208 -15.82 -1.57 8.13
C THR A 208 -16.19 -2.09 6.74
N LYS A 209 -16.71 -1.22 5.86
CA LYS A 209 -17.00 -1.61 4.47
C LYS A 209 -15.74 -2.04 3.72
N LEU A 210 -14.62 -1.32 3.88
CA LEU A 210 -13.35 -1.71 3.28
C LEU A 210 -12.88 -3.08 3.78
N ALA A 211 -13.01 -3.35 5.08
CA ALA A 211 -12.65 -4.65 5.65
C ALA A 211 -13.48 -5.80 5.04
N TYR A 212 -14.78 -5.61 4.86
CA TYR A 212 -15.63 -6.59 4.17
C TYR A 212 -15.25 -6.76 2.69
N GLY A 213 -14.83 -5.68 2.02
CA GLY A 213 -14.36 -5.74 0.64
C GLY A 213 -13.05 -6.51 0.50
N MET A 214 -12.08 -6.27 1.39
CA MET A 214 -10.84 -7.05 1.45
C MET A 214 -11.10 -8.52 1.80
N LEU A 215 -12.10 -8.79 2.66
CA LEU A 215 -12.50 -10.15 2.98
C LEU A 215 -13.10 -10.85 1.75
N ALA A 216 -13.96 -10.15 0.99
CA ALA A 216 -14.51 -10.68 -0.26
C ALA A 216 -13.41 -10.98 -1.29
N LEU A 217 -12.42 -10.10 -1.45
CA LEU A 217 -11.26 -10.33 -2.31
C LEU A 217 -10.48 -11.58 -1.91
N ASN A 218 -10.11 -11.68 -0.63
CA ASN A 218 -9.37 -12.82 -0.10
C ASN A 218 -10.13 -14.14 -0.31
N LEU A 219 -11.43 -14.17 0.02
CA LEU A 219 -12.29 -15.34 -0.21
C LEU A 219 -12.38 -15.68 -1.70
N ASN A 220 -12.37 -14.69 -2.59
CA ASN A 220 -12.39 -14.91 -4.03
C ASN A 220 -11.07 -15.47 -4.59
N HIS A 221 -9.93 -15.31 -3.91
CA HIS A 221 -8.66 -15.93 -4.35
C HIS A 221 -8.71 -17.47 -4.31
N TYR A 222 -9.67 -18.04 -3.60
CA TYR A 222 -9.96 -19.47 -3.61
C TYR A 222 -10.78 -19.92 -4.82
N SER A 223 -11.16 -19.05 -5.77
CA SER A 223 -12.14 -19.36 -6.84
C SER A 223 -11.79 -20.54 -7.74
N ASN A 224 -10.53 -20.97 -7.76
CA ASN A 224 -10.04 -22.14 -8.47
C ASN A 224 -9.55 -23.27 -7.53
N LYS A 225 -10.01 -23.29 -6.28
CA LYS A 225 -9.71 -24.31 -5.27
C LYS A 225 -10.98 -25.07 -4.89
N ALA A 226 -10.83 -26.34 -4.49
CA ALA A 226 -11.96 -27.21 -4.14
C ALA A 226 -12.81 -26.68 -2.96
N GLY A 227 -12.21 -25.89 -2.06
CA GLY A 227 -12.87 -25.30 -0.90
C GLY A 227 -13.55 -23.95 -1.16
N TYR A 228 -13.69 -23.52 -2.41
CA TYR A 228 -14.29 -22.23 -2.75
C TYR A 228 -15.75 -22.11 -2.28
N LYS A 229 -16.08 -21.02 -1.59
CA LYS A 229 -17.41 -20.73 -1.08
C LYS A 229 -17.95 -19.42 -1.67
N PRO A 230 -18.59 -19.47 -2.86
CA PRO A 230 -19.07 -18.27 -3.53
C PRO A 230 -20.12 -17.50 -2.74
N ASP A 231 -20.92 -18.17 -1.90
CA ASP A 231 -21.89 -17.50 -1.03
C ASP A 231 -21.25 -16.62 0.04
N ASP A 232 -20.12 -17.04 0.59
CA ASP A 232 -19.37 -16.23 1.56
C ASP A 232 -18.77 -14.99 0.90
N VAL A 233 -18.31 -15.12 -0.35
CA VAL A 233 -17.84 -13.98 -1.17
C VAL A 233 -18.97 -12.98 -1.40
N ILE A 234 -20.13 -13.43 -1.87
CA ILE A 234 -21.28 -12.57 -2.15
C ILE A 234 -21.75 -11.87 -0.85
N ALA A 235 -21.86 -12.62 0.25
CA ALA A 235 -22.27 -12.07 1.54
C ALA A 235 -21.27 -11.07 2.13
N ALA A 236 -19.98 -11.18 1.80
CA ALA A 236 -18.97 -10.20 2.16
C ALA A 236 -19.08 -8.94 1.28
N VAL A 237 -19.28 -9.08 -0.04
CA VAL A 237 -19.51 -7.93 -0.94
C VAL A 237 -20.76 -7.15 -0.52
N ASP A 238 -21.85 -7.82 -0.17
CA ASP A 238 -23.11 -7.18 0.23
C ASP A 238 -23.02 -6.37 1.53
N LYS A 239 -22.00 -6.62 2.36
CA LYS A 239 -21.68 -5.85 3.56
C LYS A 239 -20.63 -4.76 3.33
N SER A 240 -20.11 -4.66 2.11
CA SER A 240 -19.05 -3.73 1.73
C SER A 240 -19.63 -2.49 1.03
N PHE A 241 -18.99 -2.01 -0.04
CA PHE A 241 -19.36 -0.80 -0.76
C PHE A 241 -20.72 -0.94 -1.42
N ALA A 242 -21.59 0.05 -1.21
CA ALA A 242 -22.93 0.09 -1.80
C ALA A 242 -22.96 0.82 -3.15
N SER A 243 -21.96 1.68 -3.41
CA SER A 243 -21.80 2.41 -4.67
C SER A 243 -20.36 2.96 -4.77
N ASN A 244 -20.02 3.58 -5.90
CA ASN A 244 -18.74 4.29 -6.09
C ASN A 244 -18.48 5.39 -5.04
N ALA A 245 -19.50 5.87 -4.31
CA ALA A 245 -19.32 6.85 -3.23
C ALA A 245 -18.57 6.27 -2.01
N ASP A 246 -18.53 4.93 -1.90
CA ASP A 246 -17.79 4.20 -0.88
C ASP A 246 -16.37 3.81 -1.33
N ASP A 247 -15.94 4.16 -2.55
CA ASP A 247 -14.60 3.83 -3.04
C ASP A 247 -13.52 4.30 -2.07
N ALA A 248 -12.56 3.41 -1.79
CA ALA A 248 -11.42 3.67 -0.93
C ALA A 248 -10.33 4.43 -1.71
N LEU A 249 -10.48 5.75 -1.84
CA LEU A 249 -9.62 6.57 -2.69
C LEU A 249 -8.69 7.48 -1.86
N MET A 250 -7.38 7.30 -1.97
CA MET A 250 -6.42 8.25 -1.39
C MET A 250 -6.30 9.49 -2.27
N ALA A 251 -6.50 10.67 -1.67
CA ALA A 251 -6.41 11.94 -2.36
C ALA A 251 -4.99 12.53 -2.31
N TYR A 252 -4.61 13.19 -3.39
CA TYR A 252 -3.33 13.87 -3.54
C TYR A 252 -3.57 15.37 -3.74
N PRO A 253 -3.19 16.24 -2.79
CA PRO A 253 -3.48 17.67 -2.89
C PRO A 253 -2.61 18.35 -3.98
N GLY A 254 -1.45 17.77 -4.31
CA GLY A 254 -0.52 18.27 -5.31
C GLY A 254 0.09 19.61 -4.95
N ILE A 255 0.22 19.91 -3.66
CA ILE A 255 0.70 21.20 -3.13
C ILE A 255 2.20 21.12 -2.79
N THR A 256 2.64 20.10 -2.06
CA THR A 256 3.98 20.03 -1.46
C THR A 256 4.77 18.84 -1.99
N GLY A 257 5.83 19.10 -2.77
CA GLY A 257 6.80 18.08 -3.15
C GLY A 257 6.20 16.87 -3.91
N ASN A 258 6.85 15.71 -3.76
CA ASN A 258 6.47 14.48 -4.44
C ASN A 258 5.42 13.66 -3.68
N ASP A 259 5.37 13.78 -2.35
CA ASP A 259 4.51 12.93 -1.51
C ASP A 259 3.03 13.37 -1.58
N ASP A 260 2.79 14.65 -1.86
CA ASP A 260 1.45 15.19 -2.13
C ASP A 260 0.95 14.89 -3.55
N ARG A 261 1.74 14.20 -4.38
CA ARG A 261 1.42 13.90 -5.78
C ARG A 261 1.31 12.40 -5.99
N ASN A 262 0.30 12.03 -6.76
CA ASN A 262 0.11 10.68 -7.23
C ASN A 262 1.41 10.16 -7.85
N PHE A 263 1.84 8.99 -7.39
CA PHE A 263 3.06 8.31 -7.87
C PHE A 263 3.15 8.19 -9.39
N LEU A 264 2.01 7.96 -10.05
CA LEU A 264 1.87 7.80 -11.49
C LEU A 264 1.77 9.14 -12.25
N GLY A 265 1.76 10.26 -11.53
CA GLY A 265 1.63 11.61 -12.07
C GLY A 265 2.85 12.09 -12.86
N PRO A 266 2.69 13.06 -13.79
CA PRO A 266 3.80 13.53 -14.63
C PRO A 266 4.92 14.17 -13.82
N THR A 267 4.59 14.90 -12.74
CA THR A 267 5.62 15.57 -11.93
C THR A 267 6.53 14.57 -11.20
N ARG A 268 6.02 13.36 -10.91
CA ARG A 268 6.84 12.30 -10.31
C ARG A 268 7.82 11.67 -11.29
N GLY A 269 7.60 11.78 -12.61
CA GLY A 269 8.52 11.27 -13.63
C GLY A 269 8.56 9.74 -13.74
N ASN A 270 7.72 9.00 -13.01
CA ASN A 270 7.86 7.54 -12.90
C ASN A 270 7.42 6.72 -14.12
N MET A 271 6.70 7.32 -15.08
CA MET A 271 6.11 6.62 -16.24
C MET A 271 6.66 7.07 -17.61
N GLN A 272 7.78 7.80 -17.66
CA GLN A 272 8.30 8.43 -18.89
C GLN A 272 8.53 7.47 -20.06
N THR A 273 9.08 6.30 -19.77
CA THR A 273 9.52 5.30 -20.75
C THR A 273 8.44 4.25 -21.06
N TYR A 274 7.27 4.34 -20.44
CA TYR A 274 6.22 3.34 -20.59
C TYR A 274 5.23 3.74 -21.68
N ARG A 275 4.79 2.76 -22.45
CA ARG A 275 3.77 2.88 -23.51
C ARG A 275 2.78 1.73 -23.39
N GLN A 276 1.54 1.96 -23.79
CA GLN A 276 0.54 0.90 -23.88
C GLN A 276 0.97 -0.19 -24.87
N THR A 277 0.49 -1.41 -24.65
CA THR A 277 0.72 -2.56 -25.56
C THR A 277 -0.46 -2.79 -26.51
N PRO A 278 -0.33 -3.63 -27.54
CA PRO A 278 -1.46 -4.06 -28.35
C PRO A 278 -2.51 -4.81 -27.55
N PHE A 279 -2.15 -5.48 -26.44
CA PHE A 279 -3.10 -6.23 -25.62
C PHE A 279 -4.20 -5.31 -25.08
N ILE A 280 -3.84 -4.26 -24.36
CA ILE A 280 -4.82 -3.32 -23.80
C ILE A 280 -5.55 -2.53 -24.89
N VAL A 281 -4.87 -2.17 -25.98
CA VAL A 281 -5.51 -1.49 -27.12
C VAL A 281 -6.58 -2.38 -27.76
N ASN A 282 -6.29 -3.66 -27.98
CA ASN A 282 -7.19 -4.60 -28.64
C ASN A 282 -8.40 -4.96 -27.77
N LEU A 283 -8.25 -4.97 -26.44
CA LEU A 283 -9.37 -5.11 -25.51
C LEU A 283 -10.37 -3.96 -25.60
N MET A 284 -9.95 -2.79 -26.08
CA MET A 284 -10.74 -1.55 -26.02
C MET A 284 -11.18 -1.01 -27.40
N ASN A 285 -10.49 -1.38 -28.48
CA ASN A 285 -10.74 -0.81 -29.82
C ASN A 285 -11.73 -1.62 -30.67
N GLY A 286 -12.34 -2.67 -30.12
CA GLY A 286 -13.24 -3.57 -30.85
C GLY A 286 -12.55 -4.66 -31.66
N THR A 287 -11.23 -4.86 -31.50
CA THR A 287 -10.49 -5.97 -32.11
C THR A 287 -10.74 -7.28 -31.35
N GLN A 288 -10.56 -7.27 -30.02
CA GLN A 288 -10.75 -8.48 -29.20
C GLN A 288 -12.23 -8.83 -29.04
N PHE A 289 -13.07 -7.80 -28.90
CA PHE A 289 -14.53 -7.90 -28.80
C PHE A 289 -15.14 -7.26 -30.04
N THR A 290 -15.28 -8.05 -31.11
CA THR A 290 -15.66 -7.58 -32.45
C THR A 290 -16.84 -6.62 -32.42
N GLY A 291 -16.60 -5.38 -32.86
CA GLY A 291 -17.64 -4.33 -32.96
C GLY A 291 -17.93 -3.57 -31.67
N VAL A 292 -17.26 -3.88 -30.56
CA VAL A 292 -17.45 -3.21 -29.26
C VAL A 292 -16.25 -2.32 -28.97
N VAL A 293 -16.40 -1.02 -29.23
CA VAL A 293 -15.40 -0.02 -28.85
C VAL A 293 -15.68 0.45 -27.43
N ASP A 294 -14.71 0.27 -26.54
CA ASP A 294 -14.80 0.72 -25.15
C ASP A 294 -14.68 2.26 -25.08
N PRO A 295 -15.71 2.97 -24.59
CA PRO A 295 -15.68 4.44 -24.52
C PRO A 295 -14.55 4.98 -23.61
N ARG A 296 -14.03 4.16 -22.69
CA ARG A 296 -12.93 4.51 -21.79
C ARG A 296 -11.59 4.60 -22.52
N MET A 297 -11.47 4.05 -23.73
CA MET A 297 -10.20 4.03 -24.49
C MET A 297 -9.60 5.42 -24.62
N SER A 298 -10.43 6.42 -24.92
CA SER A 298 -10.01 7.82 -25.07
C SER A 298 -9.54 8.49 -23.77
N ARG A 299 -9.87 7.90 -22.61
CA ARG A 299 -9.51 8.38 -21.28
C ARG A 299 -8.31 7.62 -20.69
N MET A 300 -8.22 6.32 -20.95
CA MET A 300 -7.21 5.43 -20.40
C MET A 300 -5.94 5.34 -21.24
N LEU A 301 -6.08 5.40 -22.56
CA LEU A 301 -4.98 5.21 -23.51
C LEU A 301 -4.59 6.51 -24.21
N SER A 302 -3.39 6.51 -24.77
CA SER A 302 -2.80 7.62 -25.50
C SER A 302 -2.67 7.28 -26.98
N PRO A 303 -3.23 8.06 -27.91
CA PRO A 303 -2.94 7.88 -29.33
C PRO A 303 -1.49 8.28 -29.62
N ALA A 304 -0.99 7.86 -30.78
CA ALA A 304 0.24 8.41 -31.35
C ALA A 304 -0.01 9.84 -31.89
N PRO A 305 1.04 10.61 -32.24
CA PRO A 305 0.88 11.96 -32.81
C PRO A 305 0.01 12.03 -34.07
N ASP A 306 -0.08 10.95 -34.85
CA ASP A 306 -0.99 10.82 -35.99
C ASP A 306 -2.46 10.58 -35.61
N GLY A 307 -2.78 10.53 -34.31
CA GLY A 307 -4.14 10.36 -33.77
C GLY A 307 -4.58 8.90 -33.64
N VAL A 308 -3.76 7.92 -34.05
CA VAL A 308 -4.15 6.51 -34.05
C VAL A 308 -3.69 5.81 -32.78
N TYR A 309 -4.57 4.99 -32.19
CA TYR A 309 -4.23 4.13 -31.06
C TYR A 309 -3.43 2.92 -31.54
N ARG A 310 -2.17 2.84 -31.10
CA ARG A 310 -1.28 1.70 -31.32
C ARG A 310 -0.64 1.30 -30.00
N GLY A 311 -0.12 0.09 -29.95
CA GLY A 311 0.67 -0.38 -28.82
C GLY A 311 2.02 -0.90 -29.26
N ILE A 312 3.00 -0.85 -28.37
CA ILE A 312 4.31 -1.47 -28.58
C ILE A 312 4.22 -2.94 -28.18
N VAL A 313 4.64 -3.84 -29.06
CA VAL A 313 4.75 -5.26 -28.73
C VAL A 313 5.74 -5.43 -27.59
N THR A 314 5.33 -6.09 -26.51
CA THR A 314 6.14 -6.25 -25.30
C THR A 314 7.53 -6.80 -25.63
N GLY A 315 8.57 -6.08 -25.22
CA GLY A 315 9.97 -6.47 -25.44
C GLY A 315 10.55 -6.10 -26.82
N ALA A 316 9.75 -5.62 -27.77
CA ALA A 316 10.22 -5.26 -29.11
C ALA A 316 10.87 -3.86 -29.18
N GLY A 317 10.60 -2.99 -28.20
CA GLY A 317 11.01 -1.59 -28.24
C GLY A 317 10.35 -0.80 -29.39
N THR A 318 10.97 0.30 -29.80
CA THR A 318 10.34 1.30 -30.69
C THR A 318 10.72 1.20 -32.17
N ALA A 319 11.59 0.27 -32.55
CA ALA A 319 12.19 0.23 -33.90
C ALA A 319 11.19 0.10 -35.05
N ALA A 320 10.00 -0.48 -34.80
CA ALA A 320 8.95 -0.64 -35.79
C ALA A 320 8.12 0.64 -36.08
N PHE A 321 8.38 1.74 -35.36
CA PHE A 321 7.58 2.96 -35.43
C PHE A 321 8.38 4.14 -35.96
N THR A 322 7.76 4.93 -36.84
CA THR A 322 8.21 6.31 -37.08
C THR A 322 7.81 7.20 -35.90
N ALA A 323 8.37 8.42 -35.82
CA ALA A 323 8.07 9.36 -34.76
C ALA A 323 6.57 9.73 -34.66
N SER A 324 5.85 9.78 -35.79
CA SER A 324 4.41 10.08 -35.79
C SER A 324 3.52 8.88 -35.45
N GLN A 325 4.05 7.66 -35.56
CA GLN A 325 3.32 6.41 -35.32
C GLN A 325 3.56 5.83 -33.92
N LEU A 326 4.64 6.24 -33.26
CA LEU A 326 4.96 5.81 -31.90
C LEU A 326 3.88 6.34 -30.94
N PRO A 327 3.20 5.47 -30.16
CA PRO A 327 2.21 5.93 -29.19
C PRO A 327 2.84 6.91 -28.18
N ASN A 328 2.08 7.92 -27.79
CA ASN A 328 2.47 8.79 -26.68
C ASN A 328 2.50 8.00 -25.37
N ASN A 329 3.24 8.50 -24.38
CA ASN A 329 3.24 7.94 -23.02
C ASN A 329 1.88 8.07 -22.33
N LEU A 330 1.77 7.52 -21.13
CA LEU A 330 0.54 7.51 -20.34
C LEU A 330 0.10 8.92 -19.87
N TRP A 331 0.92 9.94 -20.13
CA TRP A 331 0.61 11.36 -19.95
C TRP A 331 0.29 12.10 -21.26
N ASN A 332 0.13 11.37 -22.36
CA ASN A 332 -0.08 11.91 -23.70
C ASN A 332 1.10 12.73 -24.26
N ILE A 333 2.34 12.38 -23.89
CA ILE A 333 3.55 13.03 -24.37
C ILE A 333 4.35 12.07 -25.28
N ALA A 334 4.81 12.55 -26.44
CA ALA A 334 5.61 11.76 -27.38
C ALA A 334 7.02 11.46 -26.84
N SER A 335 7.64 12.45 -26.18
CA SER A 335 9.00 12.40 -25.64
C SER A 335 9.13 11.52 -24.39
N ILE A 336 10.37 11.13 -24.08
CA ILE A 336 10.77 10.49 -22.80
C ILE A 336 11.44 11.50 -21.83
N ALA A 337 11.55 12.77 -22.21
CA ALA A 337 12.13 13.81 -21.36
C ALA A 337 11.28 14.07 -20.10
N ALA A 338 11.86 14.80 -19.14
CA ALA A 338 11.12 15.28 -17.97
C ALA A 338 9.84 16.01 -18.43
N PRO A 339 8.66 15.65 -17.91
CA PRO A 339 7.43 16.36 -18.24
C PRO A 339 7.55 17.84 -17.85
N ALA A 340 6.99 18.72 -18.68
CA ALA A 340 6.91 20.13 -18.35
C ALA A 340 6.08 20.33 -17.08
N ALA A 341 6.38 21.39 -16.32
CA ALA A 341 5.58 21.76 -15.16
C ALA A 341 4.10 21.87 -15.53
N ASN A 342 3.21 21.38 -14.66
CA ASN A 342 1.76 21.36 -14.85
C ASN A 342 1.26 20.50 -16.02
N THR A 343 2.07 19.57 -16.53
CA THR A 343 1.58 18.55 -17.48
C THR A 343 0.36 17.84 -16.88
N GLN A 344 -0.71 17.76 -17.66
CA GLN A 344 -1.89 17.00 -17.28
C GLN A 344 -1.77 15.57 -17.81
N GLY A 345 -1.65 14.61 -16.91
CA GLY A 345 -1.69 13.20 -17.27
C GLY A 345 -3.08 12.73 -17.72
N ARG A 346 -3.17 11.48 -18.19
CA ARG A 346 -4.46 10.86 -18.50
C ARG A 346 -4.99 10.08 -17.32
N TYR A 347 -6.27 10.26 -16.98
CA TYR A 347 -6.95 9.47 -15.94
C TYR A 347 -6.12 9.34 -14.65
N ILE A 348 -5.80 8.11 -14.23
CA ILE A 348 -4.99 7.79 -13.04
C ILE A 348 -3.52 8.21 -13.13
N PHE A 349 -3.05 8.69 -14.28
CA PHE A 349 -1.69 9.17 -14.46
C PHE A 349 -1.57 10.69 -14.23
N SER A 350 -2.57 11.34 -13.63
CA SER A 350 -2.53 12.77 -13.28
C SER A 350 -2.05 12.99 -11.85
N ASP A 351 -1.30 14.06 -11.60
CA ASP A 351 -0.72 14.39 -10.27
C ASP A 351 -1.75 14.44 -9.13
N LYS A 352 -2.95 14.93 -9.41
CA LYS A 352 -4.05 15.09 -8.43
C LYS A 352 -5.12 13.99 -8.55
N CYS A 353 -4.87 12.96 -9.36
CA CYS A 353 -5.82 11.85 -9.43
C CYS A 353 -5.80 11.09 -8.10
N LYS A 354 -6.97 10.70 -7.62
CA LYS A 354 -7.06 9.83 -6.44
C LYS A 354 -6.73 8.41 -6.84
N LEU A 355 -5.94 7.71 -6.04
CA LEU A 355 -5.64 6.30 -6.28
C LEU A 355 -6.49 5.39 -5.41
N PRO A 356 -7.08 4.33 -5.97
CA PRO A 356 -7.89 3.39 -5.21
C PRO A 356 -7.04 2.39 -4.43
N VAL A 357 -7.40 2.15 -3.18
CA VAL A 357 -7.09 0.90 -2.44
C VAL A 357 -8.02 -0.20 -2.93
N MET A 358 -9.30 0.14 -3.10
CA MET A 358 -10.36 -0.76 -3.57
C MET A 358 -11.49 0.07 -4.16
N THR A 359 -12.20 -0.48 -5.14
CA THR A 359 -13.36 0.19 -5.77
C THR A 359 -14.61 -0.67 -5.69
N TYR A 360 -15.77 -0.03 -5.73
CA TYR A 360 -17.07 -0.69 -5.85
C TYR A 360 -17.14 -1.53 -7.12
N ALA A 361 -16.66 -1.01 -8.25
CA ALA A 361 -16.61 -1.76 -9.50
C ALA A 361 -15.80 -3.07 -9.39
N GLN A 362 -14.66 -3.05 -8.70
CA GLN A 362 -13.88 -4.27 -8.41
C GLN A 362 -14.70 -5.29 -7.62
N LEU A 363 -15.41 -4.85 -6.57
CA LEU A 363 -16.26 -5.73 -5.76
C LEU A 363 -17.45 -6.29 -6.54
N GLN A 364 -18.04 -5.49 -7.44
CA GLN A 364 -19.11 -5.97 -8.30
C GLN A 364 -18.62 -7.02 -9.30
N PHE A 365 -17.42 -6.89 -9.86
CA PHE A 365 -16.81 -7.97 -10.67
C PHE A 365 -16.53 -9.24 -9.85
N ILE A 366 -16.07 -9.11 -8.60
CA ILE A 366 -15.89 -10.24 -7.69
C ILE A 366 -17.23 -10.94 -7.41
N LYS A 367 -18.28 -10.17 -7.12
CA LYS A 367 -19.64 -10.70 -6.91
C LYS A 367 -20.18 -11.38 -8.17
N ALA A 368 -19.97 -10.77 -9.33
CA ALA A 368 -20.38 -11.33 -10.61
C ALA A 368 -19.70 -12.68 -10.89
N GLU A 369 -18.39 -12.79 -10.66
CA GLU A 369 -17.64 -14.04 -10.80
C GLU A 369 -18.17 -15.12 -9.84
N ALA A 370 -18.30 -14.79 -8.56
CA ALA A 370 -18.78 -15.72 -7.54
C ALA A 370 -20.19 -16.25 -7.86
N ALA A 371 -21.12 -15.35 -8.18
CA ALA A 371 -22.48 -15.69 -8.60
C ALA A 371 -22.49 -16.56 -9.86
N PHE A 372 -21.66 -16.21 -10.85
CA PHE A 372 -21.57 -16.96 -12.10
C PHE A 372 -21.07 -18.39 -11.86
N LYS A 373 -20.05 -18.57 -11.01
CA LYS A 373 -19.46 -19.87 -10.65
C LYS A 373 -20.45 -20.78 -9.91
N LYS A 374 -21.31 -20.23 -9.04
CA LYS A 374 -22.37 -21.01 -8.38
C LYS A 374 -23.63 -21.23 -9.20
N GLY A 375 -23.66 -20.76 -10.45
CA GLY A 375 -24.80 -20.93 -11.35
C GLY A 375 -25.91 -19.88 -11.20
N ASP A 376 -25.75 -18.89 -10.31
CA ASP A 376 -26.69 -17.77 -10.18
C ASP A 376 -26.41 -16.70 -11.26
N LYS A 377 -26.91 -16.95 -12.47
CA LYS A 377 -26.68 -16.07 -13.61
C LYS A 377 -27.39 -14.72 -13.51
N ALA A 378 -28.50 -14.64 -12.77
CA ALA A 378 -29.26 -13.41 -12.59
C ALA A 378 -28.50 -12.41 -11.70
N THR A 379 -28.00 -12.88 -10.56
CA THR A 379 -27.14 -12.07 -9.69
C THR A 379 -25.83 -11.71 -10.39
N ALA A 380 -25.24 -12.65 -11.15
CA ALA A 380 -24.02 -12.39 -11.89
C ALA A 380 -24.18 -11.25 -12.91
N LEU A 381 -25.26 -11.28 -13.70
CA LEU A 381 -25.55 -10.23 -14.67
C LEU A 381 -25.79 -8.89 -13.98
N THR A 382 -26.61 -8.88 -12.91
CA THR A 382 -26.93 -7.67 -12.15
C THR A 382 -25.69 -7.01 -11.55
N ALA A 383 -24.72 -7.80 -11.07
CA ALA A 383 -23.47 -7.25 -10.55
C ALA A 383 -22.50 -6.82 -11.68
N TYR A 384 -22.55 -7.47 -12.85
CA TYR A 384 -21.68 -7.12 -13.97
C TYR A 384 -22.04 -5.79 -14.66
N THR A 385 -23.34 -5.47 -14.73
CA THR A 385 -23.88 -4.27 -15.42
C THR A 385 -24.05 -3.10 -14.47
#